data_AF-A0A3D9FRV8-F1
#
_entry.id   AF-A0A3D9FRV8-F1
#
_cell.length_a   1.000
_cell.length_b   1.000
_cell.length_c   1.000
_cell.angle_alpha   90.00
_cell.angle_beta   90.00
_cell.angle_gamma   90.00
#
_symmetry.space_group_name_H-M   'P 1'
#
loop_
_entity.id
_entity.type
_entity.pdbx_description
1 polymer ?
#
loop_
_entity_poly.entity_id
_entity_poly.type
_entity_poly.pdbx_seq_one_letter_code
_entity_poly.pdbx_strand_id
1 'polypeptide(L)'
;MEITIVSIISTLVLTTLVWIIFFKNIQSKLTHDKEKLSIELFNIKANIDFEVNRKLEEKVTILNEQILELKNKCITIERESYEKGKKDASKEFEKDYFVNVIPYKETYEADREYIIFGKKSKYVNVGFQRQLFVKGIPVFEPVYSFVERYEFNEFKLNEEAINRLVNNAIKAIAPQAGTFIKVTEDVMEK
;
A
#
# COMPACT_ATOMS: atom_id res chain seq x y z
N MET A 1 -49.38 74.39 73.32
CA MET A 1 -48.02 73.79 73.26
C MET A 1 -48.10 72.27 73.05
N GLU A 2 -49.03 71.57 73.71
CA GLU A 2 -49.20 70.12 73.53
C GLU A 2 -49.69 69.72 72.13
N ILE A 3 -50.68 70.42 71.57
CA ILE A 3 -51.23 70.14 70.23
C ILE A 3 -50.16 70.26 69.13
N THR A 4 -49.28 71.26 69.24
CA THR A 4 -48.17 71.47 68.30
C THR A 4 -47.13 70.36 68.39
N ILE A 5 -46.82 69.88 69.60
CA ILE A 5 -45.88 68.76 69.79
C ILE A 5 -46.45 67.46 69.20
N VAL A 6 -47.74 67.18 69.46
CA VAL A 6 -48.43 66.00 68.89
C VAL A 6 -48.47 66.05 67.36
N SER A 7 -48.70 67.23 66.77
CA SER A 7 -48.70 67.41 65.31
C SER A 7 -47.33 67.16 64.66
N ILE A 8 -46.25 67.60 65.31
CA ILE A 8 -44.87 67.36 64.85
C ILE A 8 -44.52 65.87 64.92
N ILE A 9 -44.88 65.19 66.02
CA ILE A 9 -44.64 63.74 66.17
C ILE A 9 -45.44 62.96 65.12
N SER A 10 -46.71 63.34 64.89
CA SER A 10 -47.57 62.69 63.90
C SER A 10 -47.03 62.83 62.47
N THR A 11 -46.55 64.02 62.08
CA THR A 11 -45.94 64.22 60.75
C THR A 11 -44.64 63.44 60.59
N LEU A 12 -43.83 63.30 61.65
CA LEU A 12 -42.60 62.50 61.63
C LEU A 12 -42.91 60.99 61.47
N VAL A 13 -43.95 60.49 62.13
CA VAL A 13 -44.40 59.09 61.98
C VAL A 13 -44.97 58.84 60.57
N LEU A 14 -45.79 59.74 60.03
CA LEU A 14 -46.35 59.62 58.68
C LEU A 14 -45.27 59.65 57.59
N THR A 15 -44.31 60.58 57.70
CA THR A 15 -43.21 60.69 56.71
C THR A 15 -42.30 59.47 56.72
N THR A 16 -41.99 58.92 57.89
CA THR A 16 -41.20 57.68 57.99
C THR A 16 -41.94 56.47 57.42
N LEU A 17 -43.25 56.32 57.67
CA LEU A 17 -44.05 55.26 57.07
C LEU A 17 -44.10 55.35 55.54
N VAL A 18 -44.28 56.55 54.98
CA VAL A 18 -44.26 56.78 53.52
C VAL A 18 -42.90 56.39 52.94
N TRP A 19 -41.80 56.78 53.59
CA TRP A 19 -40.45 56.41 53.17
C TRP A 19 -40.21 54.90 53.21
N ILE A 20 -40.71 54.19 54.22
CA ILE A 20 -40.58 52.73 54.33
C ILE A 20 -41.32 52.04 53.17
N ILE A 21 -42.54 52.47 52.83
CA ILE A 21 -43.31 51.90 51.71
C ILE A 21 -42.60 52.18 50.39
N PHE A 22 -42.14 53.41 50.17
CA PHE A 22 -41.43 53.79 48.96
C PHE A 22 -40.12 53.01 48.78
N PHE A 23 -39.33 52.87 49.85
CA PHE A 23 -38.09 52.11 49.84
C PHE A 23 -38.33 50.63 49.56
N LYS A 24 -39.35 50.02 50.18
CA LYS A 24 -39.72 48.62 49.91
C LYS A 24 -40.12 48.40 48.45
N ASN A 25 -40.90 49.31 47.87
CA ASN A 25 -41.31 49.21 46.46
C ASN A 25 -40.11 49.33 45.51
N ILE A 26 -39.21 50.29 45.74
CA ILE A 26 -37.98 50.43 44.94
C ILE A 26 -37.09 49.20 45.09
N GLN A 27 -36.89 48.71 46.32
CA GLN A 27 -36.07 47.54 46.58
C GLN A 27 -36.65 46.30 45.88
N SER A 28 -37.96 46.07 45.98
CA SER A 28 -38.64 44.97 45.31
C SER A 28 -38.49 45.03 43.79
N LYS A 29 -38.59 46.23 43.21
CA LYS A 29 -38.41 46.44 41.77
C LYS A 29 -36.97 46.15 41.35
N LEU A 30 -35.99 46.69 42.08
CA LEU A 30 -34.58 46.44 41.83
C LEU A 30 -34.20 44.96 41.96
N THR A 31 -34.75 44.25 42.94
CA THR A 31 -34.51 42.80 43.08
C THR A 31 -35.11 42.03 41.91
N HIS A 32 -36.31 42.40 41.47
CA HIS A 32 -36.95 41.76 40.32
C HIS A 32 -36.19 42.01 39.02
N ASP A 33 -35.78 43.26 38.78
CA ASP A 33 -34.98 43.64 37.60
C ASP A 33 -33.63 42.92 37.59
N LYS A 34 -32.98 42.79 38.76
CA LYS A 34 -31.73 42.03 38.92
C LYS A 34 -31.91 40.54 38.63
N GLU A 35 -32.99 39.95 39.13
CA GLU A 35 -33.31 38.54 38.90
C GLU A 35 -33.58 38.28 37.42
N LYS A 36 -34.41 39.12 36.78
CA LYS A 36 -34.67 39.06 35.35
C LYS A 36 -33.39 39.15 34.52
N LEU A 37 -32.52 40.12 34.82
CA LEU A 37 -31.23 40.28 34.13
C LEU A 37 -30.33 39.06 34.34
N SER A 38 -30.32 38.48 35.55
CA SER A 38 -29.52 37.29 35.83
C SER A 38 -29.98 36.07 35.03
N ILE A 39 -31.29 35.90 34.84
CA ILE A 39 -31.87 34.83 34.01
C ILE A 39 -31.54 35.06 32.53
N GLU A 40 -31.66 36.29 32.03
CA GLU A 40 -31.30 36.63 30.65
C GLU A 40 -29.82 36.37 30.37
N LEU A 41 -28.92 36.79 31.27
CA LEU A 41 -27.49 36.51 31.16
C LEU A 41 -27.18 35.02 31.19
N PHE A 42 -27.86 34.25 32.04
CA PHE A 42 -27.71 32.81 32.09
C PHE A 42 -28.13 32.14 30.78
N ASN A 43 -29.29 32.53 30.22
CA ASN A 43 -29.79 31.98 28.97
C ASN A 43 -28.89 32.32 27.78
N ILE A 44 -28.39 33.57 27.71
CA ILE A 44 -27.46 33.98 26.65
C ILE A 44 -26.16 33.17 26.75
N LYS A 45 -25.61 33.03 27.95
CA LYS A 45 -24.39 32.25 28.17
C LYS A 45 -24.59 30.79 27.77
N ALA A 46 -25.69 30.17 28.20
CA ALA A 46 -26.01 28.79 27.86
C ALA A 46 -26.15 28.60 26.34
N ASN A 47 -26.77 29.56 25.64
CA ASN A 47 -26.92 29.50 24.18
C ASN A 47 -25.57 29.66 23.46
N ILE A 48 -24.70 30.56 23.92
CA ILE A 48 -23.35 30.73 23.39
C ILE A 48 -22.54 29.44 23.60
N ASP A 49 -22.53 28.89 24.81
CA ASP A 49 -21.79 27.67 25.14
C ASP A 49 -22.28 26.49 24.28
N PHE A 50 -23.59 26.36 24.07
CA PHE A 50 -24.18 25.36 23.18
C PHE A 50 -23.72 25.53 21.73
N GLU A 51 -23.78 26.75 21.18
CA GLU A 51 -23.40 27.01 19.79
C GLU A 51 -21.90 26.80 19.55
N VAL A 52 -21.06 27.19 20.52
CA VAL A 52 -19.61 26.97 20.48
C VAL A 52 -19.30 25.48 20.50
N ASN A 53 -19.90 24.71 21.42
CA ASN A 53 -19.69 23.27 21.52
C ASN A 53 -20.15 22.55 20.24
N ARG A 54 -21.31 22.92 19.69
CA ARG A 54 -21.81 22.36 18.43
C ARG A 54 -20.86 22.61 17.27
N LYS A 55 -20.39 23.85 17.09
CA LYS A 55 -19.42 24.20 16.04
C LYS A 55 -18.08 23.51 16.23
N LEU A 56 -17.65 23.32 17.48
CA LEU A 56 -16.42 22.60 17.80
C LEU A 56 -16.54 21.12 17.42
N GLU A 57 -17.65 20.47 17.76
CA GLU A 57 -17.93 19.08 17.43
C GLU A 57 -17.99 18.85 15.91
N GLU A 58 -18.66 19.75 15.17
CA GLU A 58 -18.68 19.74 13.71
C GLU A 58 -17.26 19.83 13.13
N LYS A 59 -16.45 20.76 13.61
CA LYS A 59 -15.05 20.91 13.16
C LYS A 59 -14.19 19.70 13.48
N VAL A 60 -14.32 19.12 14.67
CA VAL A 60 -13.58 17.93 15.07
C VAL A 60 -13.95 16.75 14.17
N THR A 61 -15.23 16.61 13.84
CA THR A 61 -15.71 15.55 12.93
C THR A 61 -15.11 15.71 11.53
N ILE A 62 -15.17 16.93 10.96
CA ILE A 62 -14.58 17.23 9.65
C ILE A 62 -13.07 16.95 9.65
N LEU A 63 -12.35 17.38 10.69
CA LEU A 63 -10.91 17.13 10.80
C LEU A 63 -10.59 15.63 10.89
N ASN A 64 -11.39 14.86 11.63
CA ASN A 64 -11.22 13.41 11.71
C ASN A 64 -11.46 12.72 10.36
N GLU A 65 -12.46 13.15 9.60
CA GLU A 65 -12.71 12.65 8.25
C GLU A 65 -11.55 12.96 7.31
N GLN A 66 -11.02 14.20 7.35
CA GLN A 66 -9.85 14.59 6.56
C GLN A 66 -8.60 13.78 6.94
N ILE A 67 -8.37 13.54 8.24
CA ILE A 67 -7.26 12.71 8.71
C ILE A 67 -7.40 11.28 8.18
N LEU A 68 -8.61 10.71 8.20
CA LEU A 68 -8.86 9.37 7.69
C LEU A 68 -8.63 9.30 6.18
N GLU A 69 -9.10 10.29 5.42
CA GLU A 69 -8.88 10.39 3.98
C GLU A 69 -7.39 10.49 3.64
N LEU A 70 -6.65 11.34 4.35
CA LEU A 70 -5.20 11.49 4.17
C LEU A 70 -4.44 10.20 4.48
N LYS A 71 -4.80 9.50 5.57
CA LYS A 71 -4.21 8.19 5.90
C LYS A 71 -4.43 7.17 4.78
N ASN A 72 -5.66 7.10 4.26
CA ASN A 72 -5.98 6.19 3.16
C ASN A 72 -5.21 6.55 1.88
N LYS A 73 -5.09 7.85 1.55
CA LYS A 73 -4.27 8.30 0.42
C LYS A 73 -2.80 7.92 0.57
N CYS A 74 -2.22 8.10 1.76
CA CYS A 74 -0.83 7.71 2.03
C CYS A 74 -0.61 6.21 1.81
N ILE A 75 -1.50 5.36 2.33
CA ILE A 75 -1.41 3.90 2.14
C ILE A 75 -1.47 3.52 0.66
N THR A 76 -2.38 4.14 -0.10
CA THR A 76 -2.50 3.90 -1.54
C THR A 76 -1.24 4.32 -2.29
N ILE A 77 -0.70 5.51 -2.02
CA ILE A 77 0.53 6.01 -2.65
C ILE A 77 1.72 5.11 -2.34
N GLU A 78 1.86 4.68 -1.08
CA GLU A 78 2.95 3.78 -0.67
C GLU A 78 2.89 2.45 -1.43
N ARG A 79 1.69 1.86 -1.53
CA ARG A 79 1.47 0.62 -2.29
C ARG A 79 1.77 0.79 -3.78
N GLU A 80 1.29 1.88 -4.39
CA GLU A 80 1.56 2.17 -5.80
C GLU A 80 3.05 2.38 -6.07
N SER A 81 3.74 3.11 -5.19
CA SER A 81 5.18 3.34 -5.26
C SER A 81 5.95 2.03 -5.12
N TYR A 82 5.56 1.15 -4.20
CA TYR A 82 6.16 -0.16 -4.03
C TYR A 82 5.99 -1.04 -5.27
N GLU A 83 4.77 -1.18 -5.79
CA GLU A 83 4.51 -1.99 -6.99
C GLU A 83 5.23 -1.45 -8.21
N LYS A 84 5.32 -0.13 -8.36
CA LYS A 84 6.12 0.51 -9.41
C LYS A 84 7.60 0.18 -9.26
N GLY A 85 8.17 0.39 -8.07
CA GLY A 85 9.59 0.10 -7.79
C GLY A 85 9.92 -1.37 -8.00
N LYS A 86 9.05 -2.28 -7.56
CA LYS A 86 9.16 -3.72 -7.81
C LYS A 86 9.18 -4.03 -9.30
N LYS A 87 8.25 -3.47 -10.08
CA LYS A 87 8.18 -3.70 -11.53
C LYS A 87 9.43 -3.16 -12.24
N ASP A 88 9.92 -1.99 -11.85
CA ASP A 88 11.10 -1.37 -12.43
C ASP A 88 12.36 -2.20 -12.10
N ALA A 89 12.52 -2.62 -10.84
CA ALA A 89 13.60 -3.50 -10.41
C ALA A 89 13.56 -4.87 -11.12
N SER A 90 12.39 -5.47 -11.30
CA SER A 90 12.26 -6.72 -12.04
C SER A 90 12.69 -6.57 -13.51
N LYS A 91 12.31 -5.47 -14.18
CA LYS A 91 12.75 -5.20 -15.56
C LYS A 91 14.25 -4.97 -15.66
N GLU A 92 14.82 -4.22 -14.71
CA GLU A 92 16.26 -3.98 -14.66
C GLU A 92 17.01 -5.29 -14.41
N PHE A 93 16.51 -6.13 -13.50
CA PHE A 93 17.05 -7.46 -13.25
C PHE A 93 17.01 -8.35 -14.50
N GLU A 94 15.90 -8.41 -15.25
CA GLU A 94 15.81 -9.21 -16.49
C GLU A 94 16.72 -8.71 -17.63
N LYS A 95 16.98 -7.39 -17.65
CA LYS A 95 17.88 -6.78 -18.61
C LYS A 95 19.33 -7.09 -18.28
N ASP A 96 19.70 -6.92 -17.02
CA ASP A 96 21.08 -7.02 -16.58
C ASP A 96 21.47 -8.46 -16.27
N TYR A 97 20.55 -9.27 -15.75
CA TYR A 97 20.81 -10.65 -15.35
C TYR A 97 19.92 -11.59 -16.16
N PHE A 98 20.54 -12.44 -16.96
CA PHE A 98 19.82 -13.48 -17.69
C PHE A 98 20.71 -14.70 -17.91
N VAL A 99 20.09 -15.87 -18.01
CA VAL A 99 20.77 -17.10 -18.44
C VAL A 99 20.42 -17.32 -19.90
N ASN A 100 21.44 -17.28 -20.76
CA ASN A 100 21.29 -17.66 -22.15
C ASN A 100 21.36 -19.18 -22.25
N VAL A 101 20.43 -19.78 -22.98
CA VAL A 101 20.38 -21.21 -23.24
C VAL A 101 20.34 -21.47 -24.73
N ILE A 102 21.35 -22.18 -25.23
CA ILE A 102 21.48 -22.53 -26.63
C ILE A 102 21.28 -24.04 -26.76
N PRO A 103 20.20 -24.50 -27.42
CA PRO A 103 20.04 -25.90 -27.77
C PRO A 103 21.24 -26.38 -28.60
N TYR A 104 21.72 -27.60 -28.36
CA TYR A 104 22.78 -28.18 -29.19
C TYR A 104 22.50 -29.63 -29.53
N LYS A 105 23.07 -30.05 -30.66
CA LYS A 105 23.20 -31.45 -31.05
C LYS A 105 24.66 -31.79 -31.26
N GLU A 106 25.07 -32.95 -30.77
CA GLU A 106 26.44 -33.48 -30.90
C GLU A 106 26.37 -34.87 -31.50
N THR A 107 27.01 -35.07 -32.66
CA THR A 107 27.02 -36.38 -33.34
C THR A 107 28.36 -37.05 -33.11
N TYR A 108 28.34 -38.28 -32.62
CA TYR A 108 29.57 -39.05 -32.38
C TYR A 108 29.39 -40.52 -32.76
N GLU A 109 30.51 -41.16 -33.08
CA GLU A 109 30.57 -42.59 -33.36
C GLU A 109 31.02 -43.33 -32.11
N ALA A 110 30.29 -44.37 -31.72
CA ALA A 110 30.70 -45.26 -30.65
C ALA A 110 30.84 -46.70 -31.15
N ASP A 111 31.86 -47.38 -30.67
CA ASP A 111 32.07 -48.80 -30.91
C ASP A 111 31.04 -49.60 -30.10
N ARG A 112 30.47 -50.65 -30.71
CA ARG A 112 29.59 -51.57 -29.97
C ARG A 112 30.43 -52.36 -28.97
N GLU A 113 30.09 -52.27 -27.69
CA GLU A 113 30.79 -52.98 -26.60
C GLU A 113 30.75 -54.51 -26.72
N TYR A 114 29.93 -55.11 -27.61
CA TYR A 114 29.69 -56.57 -27.59
C TYR A 114 29.52 -57.33 -28.92
N ILE A 115 29.90 -56.82 -30.10
CA ILE A 115 29.73 -57.63 -31.34
C ILE A 115 30.91 -57.53 -32.31
N ILE A 116 31.42 -58.72 -32.67
CA ILE A 116 32.57 -59.08 -33.53
C ILE A 116 32.45 -58.59 -35.01
N PHE A 117 31.43 -57.80 -35.35
CA PHE A 117 31.24 -57.23 -36.68
C PHE A 117 31.30 -55.71 -36.59
N GLY A 118 32.43 -55.13 -37.00
CA GLY A 118 32.82 -53.71 -36.86
C GLY A 118 31.95 -52.67 -37.57
N LYS A 119 30.65 -52.63 -37.27
CA LYS A 119 29.77 -51.52 -37.62
C LYS A 119 29.72 -50.55 -36.44
N LYS A 120 30.34 -49.37 -36.63
CA LYS A 120 30.19 -48.24 -35.72
C LYS A 120 28.73 -47.75 -35.76
N SER A 121 28.09 -47.65 -34.61
CA SER A 121 26.79 -46.99 -34.51
C SER A 121 27.02 -45.49 -34.33
N LYS A 122 26.32 -44.68 -35.12
CA LYS A 122 26.31 -43.22 -34.99
C LYS A 122 25.22 -42.82 -34.01
N TYR A 123 25.56 -41.99 -33.04
CA TYR A 123 24.63 -41.46 -32.06
C TYR A 123 24.55 -39.94 -32.15
N VAL A 124 23.37 -39.41 -31.86
CA VAL A 124 23.10 -37.97 -31.74
C VAL A 124 22.69 -37.69 -30.30
N ASN A 125 23.51 -36.93 -29.59
CA ASN A 125 23.17 -36.38 -28.29
C ASN A 125 22.46 -35.05 -28.47
N VAL A 126 21.33 -34.88 -27.81
CA VAL A 126 20.57 -33.62 -27.76
C VAL A 126 20.67 -33.05 -26.37
N GLY A 127 20.99 -31.76 -26.30
CA GLY A 127 21.18 -31.07 -25.04
C GLY A 127 21.04 -29.56 -25.17
N PHE A 128 21.50 -28.86 -24.15
CA PHE A 128 21.59 -27.40 -24.17
C PHE A 128 22.83 -26.90 -23.44
N GLN A 129 23.41 -25.83 -23.96
CA GLN A 129 24.45 -25.04 -23.34
C GLN A 129 23.79 -23.91 -22.56
N ARG A 130 24.16 -23.71 -21.30
CA ARG A 130 23.69 -22.56 -20.50
C ARG A 130 24.86 -21.70 -20.02
N GLN A 131 24.64 -20.38 -19.98
CA GLN A 131 25.62 -19.43 -19.45
C GLN A 131 24.92 -18.22 -18.82
N LEU A 132 25.39 -17.81 -17.64
CA LEU A 132 24.89 -16.63 -16.93
C LEU A 132 25.57 -15.37 -17.48
N PHE A 133 24.75 -14.38 -17.82
CA PHE A 133 25.17 -13.05 -18.20
C PHE A 133 24.79 -12.04 -17.12
N VAL A 134 25.73 -11.16 -16.78
CA VAL A 134 25.53 -10.00 -15.90
C VAL A 134 25.95 -8.76 -16.67
N LYS A 135 25.02 -7.83 -16.88
CA LYS A 135 25.15 -6.63 -17.72
C LYS A 135 25.69 -6.94 -19.12
N GLY A 136 25.23 -8.07 -19.69
CA GLY A 136 25.67 -8.56 -21.00
C GLY A 136 27.06 -9.21 -21.02
N ILE A 137 27.73 -9.34 -19.86
CA ILE A 137 29.04 -10.00 -19.74
C ILE A 137 28.83 -11.43 -19.24
N PRO A 138 29.40 -12.45 -19.91
CA PRO A 138 29.37 -13.81 -19.41
C PRO A 138 30.22 -13.91 -18.14
N VAL A 139 29.63 -14.36 -17.03
CA VAL A 139 30.33 -14.43 -15.73
C VAL A 139 30.97 -15.80 -15.47
N PHE A 140 30.39 -16.85 -16.03
CA PHE A 140 30.88 -18.22 -15.89
C PHE A 140 31.13 -18.84 -17.25
N GLU A 141 31.97 -19.88 -17.27
CA GLU A 141 32.12 -20.74 -18.44
C GLU A 141 30.79 -21.43 -18.80
N PRO A 142 30.56 -21.69 -20.09
CA PRO A 142 29.34 -22.35 -20.53
C PRO A 142 29.27 -23.78 -19.98
N VAL A 143 28.10 -24.14 -19.44
CA VAL A 143 27.85 -25.50 -18.94
C VAL A 143 26.95 -26.23 -19.92
N TYR A 144 27.40 -27.41 -20.34
CA TYR A 144 26.63 -28.29 -21.22
C TYR A 144 25.78 -29.24 -20.39
N SER A 145 24.53 -29.44 -20.79
CA SER A 145 23.64 -30.42 -20.18
C SER A 145 23.01 -31.28 -21.25
N PHE A 146 23.12 -32.57 -21.03
CA PHE A 146 22.59 -33.60 -21.89
C PHE A 146 21.15 -33.93 -21.48
N VAL A 147 20.27 -34.11 -22.46
CA VAL A 147 18.86 -34.46 -22.21
C VAL A 147 18.59 -35.87 -22.71
N GLU A 148 18.79 -36.13 -24.02
CA GLU A 148 18.47 -37.42 -24.64
C GLU A 148 19.47 -37.81 -25.74
N ARG A 149 19.57 -39.13 -26.01
CA ARG A 149 20.44 -39.73 -27.03
C ARG A 149 19.59 -40.54 -28.00
N TYR A 150 19.87 -40.38 -29.29
CA TYR A 150 19.21 -41.10 -30.38
C TYR A 150 20.23 -41.83 -31.25
N GLU A 151 19.88 -42.99 -31.81
CA GLU A 151 20.69 -43.64 -32.85
C GLU A 151 20.40 -43.01 -34.22
N PHE A 152 21.45 -42.61 -34.94
CA PHE A 152 21.39 -41.78 -36.15
C PHE A 152 20.53 -42.37 -37.28
N ASN A 153 20.38 -43.70 -37.30
CA ASN A 153 19.64 -44.38 -38.35
C ASN A 153 18.12 -44.35 -38.15
N GLU A 154 17.63 -43.98 -36.97
CA GLU A 154 16.20 -44.06 -36.63
C GLU A 154 15.46 -42.72 -36.70
N PHE A 155 16.16 -41.57 -36.60
CA PHE A 155 15.49 -40.27 -36.49
C PHE A 155 16.21 -39.14 -37.25
N LYS A 156 15.47 -38.48 -38.16
CA LYS A 156 15.79 -37.11 -38.57
C LYS A 156 15.28 -36.17 -37.48
N LEU A 157 16.17 -35.79 -36.56
CA LEU A 157 15.88 -34.74 -35.58
C LEU A 157 15.68 -33.41 -36.31
N ASN A 158 14.44 -32.93 -36.31
CA ASN A 158 14.09 -31.58 -36.74
C ASN A 158 14.51 -30.59 -35.63
N GLU A 159 15.02 -29.42 -36.01
CA GLU A 159 15.36 -28.33 -35.09
C GLU A 159 14.19 -27.96 -34.17
N GLU A 160 12.96 -27.96 -34.69
CA GLU A 160 11.76 -27.78 -33.86
C GLU A 160 11.62 -28.82 -32.75
N ALA A 161 11.95 -30.08 -33.03
CA ALA A 161 11.84 -31.16 -32.05
C ALA A 161 12.90 -31.01 -30.96
N ILE A 162 14.12 -30.63 -31.33
CA ILE A 162 15.21 -30.31 -30.41
C ILE A 162 14.80 -29.14 -29.51
N ASN A 163 14.29 -28.06 -30.09
CA ASN A 163 13.85 -26.88 -29.35
C ASN A 163 12.70 -27.21 -28.38
N ARG A 164 11.73 -28.02 -28.78
CA ARG A 164 10.64 -28.45 -27.88
C ARG A 164 11.16 -29.30 -26.72
N LEU A 165 12.07 -30.22 -27.00
CA LEU A 165 12.64 -31.12 -26.00
C LEU A 165 13.47 -30.33 -24.97
N VAL A 166 14.33 -29.42 -25.43
CA VAL A 166 15.10 -28.52 -24.56
C VAL A 166 14.18 -27.61 -23.75
N ASN A 167 13.16 -26.99 -24.38
CA ASN A 167 12.20 -26.15 -23.67
C ASN A 167 11.43 -26.90 -22.58
N ASN A 168 11.04 -28.15 -22.85
CA ASN A 168 10.37 -28.99 -21.85
C ASN A 168 11.32 -29.37 -20.71
N ALA A 169 12.58 -29.70 -21.01
CA ALA A 169 13.59 -29.98 -20.00
C ALA A 169 13.86 -28.77 -19.10
N ILE A 170 13.98 -27.57 -19.67
CA ILE A 170 14.15 -26.33 -18.91
C ILE A 170 12.95 -26.06 -18.01
N LYS A 171 11.72 -26.22 -18.52
CA LYS A 171 10.49 -26.07 -17.71
C LYS A 171 10.42 -27.05 -16.55
N ALA A 172 10.93 -28.26 -16.73
CA ALA A 172 10.99 -29.27 -15.67
C ALA A 172 12.07 -28.95 -14.62
N ILE A 173 13.25 -28.49 -15.04
CA ILE A 173 14.39 -28.18 -14.16
C ILE A 173 14.17 -26.88 -13.39
N ALA A 174 13.58 -25.87 -14.05
CA ALA A 174 13.48 -24.51 -13.52
C ALA A 174 12.08 -23.91 -13.78
N PRO A 175 11.01 -24.48 -13.19
CA PRO A 175 9.62 -24.06 -13.46
C PRO A 175 9.32 -22.62 -13.04
N GLN A 176 10.09 -22.07 -12.10
CA GLN A 176 9.92 -20.71 -11.57
C GLN A 176 10.90 -19.69 -12.17
N ALA A 177 11.74 -20.09 -13.13
CA ALA A 177 12.74 -19.18 -13.69
C ALA A 177 12.15 -18.06 -14.56
N GLY A 178 10.89 -18.20 -15.00
CA GLY A 178 10.19 -17.15 -15.74
C GLY A 178 10.97 -16.64 -16.95
N THR A 179 11.04 -15.32 -17.10
CA THR A 179 11.70 -14.55 -18.17
C THR A 179 13.22 -14.45 -18.04
N PHE A 180 13.79 -14.93 -16.94
CA PHE A 180 15.23 -14.89 -16.68
C PHE A 180 16.04 -15.81 -17.59
N ILE A 181 15.41 -16.90 -18.07
CA ILE A 181 16.02 -17.84 -19.01
C ILE A 181 15.61 -17.45 -20.43
N LYS A 182 16.61 -17.16 -21.27
CA LYS A 182 16.42 -16.86 -22.70
C LYS A 182 16.90 -18.07 -23.50
N VAL A 183 15.96 -18.76 -24.14
CA VAL A 183 16.28 -19.91 -24.99
C VAL A 183 16.39 -19.42 -26.43
N THR A 184 17.53 -19.66 -27.07
CA THR A 184 17.73 -19.34 -28.50
C THR A 184 17.01 -20.39 -29.36
N GLU A 185 16.46 -19.96 -30.50
CA GLU A 185 15.81 -20.88 -31.45
C GLU A 185 16.84 -21.61 -32.33
N ASP A 186 18.03 -21.03 -32.50
CA ASP A 186 19.12 -21.63 -33.25
C ASP A 186 19.71 -22.82 -32.50
N VAL A 187 19.77 -23.96 -33.19
CA VAL A 187 20.41 -25.18 -32.68
C VAL A 187 21.88 -25.16 -33.06
N MET A 188 22.76 -25.21 -32.07
CA MET A 188 24.20 -25.31 -32.29
C MET A 188 24.59 -26.74 -32.68
N GLU A 189 25.39 -26.88 -33.73
CA GLU A 189 26.12 -28.12 -34.00
C GLU A 189 27.45 -28.10 -33.24
N LYS A 190 27.65 -29.12 -32.41
CA LYS A 190 28.89 -29.34 -31.66
C LYS A 190 29.59 -30.59 -32.19
#